data_AF-A0AAW4YN15-F1
#
_entry.id   AF-A0AAW4YN15-F1
#
_cell.length_a   1.000
_cell.length_b   1.000
_cell.length_c   1.000
_cell.angle_alpha   90.00
_cell.angle_beta   90.00
_cell.angle_gamma   90.00
#
_symmetry.space_group_name_H-M   'P 1'
#
loop_
_entity.id
_entity.type
_entity.pdbx_description
1 polymer ?
#
loop_
_entity_poly.entity_id
_entity_poly.type
_entity_poly.pdbx_seq_one_letter_code
_entity_poly.pdbx_strand_id
1 'polypeptide(L)'
;MIIYQSDDGVKLDVRLENKTVWLNQDQIASLFNKSKSTIVEHISNIFKEGELDEKVVVRKFRITTQHGAMAGKTQSKEVKFYNLDVIISVGYRVKSIQGTRFRQWATERLNEYIVKGFTMDDERLKNLGGGNYWKELLDRIRDIRSSEKVLYRQVLDIYATSVDYDPRTDASKLFFKIVQNKLHYAAHGHTAAEVIYERADADKPFMGLTTFEGELPAIKDIKIAKNYLKENELKILNNLVSGYFDFAEIMAMEHRPVYMMDYVKQLDTILQSTGRPLLKGSGSISHEEAMDKAIAEYRKYQVKVLTPVEEAYLESINALGKIAKRKGRQSGENH
;
A
#
# COMPACT_ATOMS: atom_id res chain seq x y z
N MET A 1 -4.31 2.17 -26.42
CA MET A 1 -3.62 2.66 -25.21
C MET A 1 -2.17 2.20 -25.28
N ILE A 2 -1.21 3.12 -25.21
CA ILE A 2 0.20 2.86 -25.52
C ILE A 2 0.94 2.61 -24.21
N ILE A 3 1.71 1.52 -24.14
CA ILE A 3 2.46 1.09 -22.93
C ILE A 3 3.97 1.27 -23.11
N TYR A 4 4.43 1.41 -24.35
CA TYR A 4 5.82 1.70 -24.67
C TYR A 4 5.87 2.41 -26.02
N GLN A 5 6.54 3.55 -26.08
CA GLN A 5 6.88 4.22 -27.33
C GLN A 5 8.41 4.14 -27.46
N SER A 6 8.89 3.30 -28.36
CA SER A 6 10.27 3.43 -28.85
C SER A 6 10.40 4.75 -29.61
N ASP A 7 11.60 5.30 -29.75
CA ASP A 7 11.85 6.52 -30.55
C ASP A 7 11.26 6.43 -31.97
N ASP A 8 11.13 5.22 -32.53
CA ASP A 8 10.52 4.95 -33.85
C ASP A 8 8.97 4.94 -33.87
N GLY A 9 8.29 5.23 -32.75
CA GLY A 9 6.83 5.38 -32.71
C GLY A 9 6.03 4.08 -32.87
N VAL A 10 6.56 2.93 -32.43
CA VAL A 10 5.82 1.65 -32.48
C VAL A 10 4.54 1.73 -31.64
N LYS A 11 3.40 1.97 -32.29
CA LYS A 11 2.07 1.94 -31.68
C LYS A 11 1.57 0.50 -31.63
N LEU A 12 1.82 -0.18 -30.52
CA LEU A 12 1.22 -1.48 -30.24
C LEU A 12 -0.17 -1.29 -29.65
N ASP A 13 -1.16 -2.00 -30.21
CA ASP A 13 -2.47 -2.12 -29.59
C ASP A 13 -2.39 -3.16 -28.46
N VAL A 14 -2.38 -2.68 -27.22
CA VAL A 14 -2.11 -3.52 -26.05
C VAL A 14 -3.41 -3.84 -25.32
N ARG A 15 -3.67 -5.13 -25.11
CA ARG A 15 -4.79 -5.57 -24.28
C ARG A 15 -4.41 -5.51 -22.81
N LEU A 16 -5.21 -4.80 -22.04
CA LEU A 16 -5.12 -4.77 -20.57
C LEU A 16 -6.30 -5.53 -19.99
N GLU A 17 -6.00 -6.59 -19.25
CA GLU A 17 -7.01 -7.40 -18.59
C GLU A 17 -6.43 -7.97 -17.29
N ASN A 18 -7.23 -7.99 -16.22
CA ASN A 18 -6.79 -8.42 -14.89
C ASN A 18 -5.53 -7.71 -14.39
N LYS A 19 -5.45 -6.39 -14.62
CA LYS A 19 -4.33 -5.52 -14.22
C LYS A 19 -2.97 -5.89 -14.83
N THR A 20 -2.94 -6.71 -15.89
CA THR A 20 -1.71 -7.03 -16.62
C THR A 20 -1.87 -6.81 -18.12
N VAL A 21 -0.73 -6.77 -18.80
CA VAL A 21 -0.59 -6.58 -20.24
C VAL A 21 -0.59 -7.93 -20.92
N TRP A 22 -1.35 -8.06 -22.00
CA TRP A 22 -1.41 -9.26 -22.83
C TRP A 22 -0.99 -8.95 -24.26
N LEU A 23 0.05 -9.63 -24.74
CA LEU A 23 0.51 -9.56 -26.13
C LEU A 23 0.54 -10.94 -26.77
N ASN A 24 0.24 -11.02 -28.06
CA ASN A 24 0.48 -12.23 -28.85
C ASN A 24 1.94 -12.27 -29.37
N GLN A 25 2.36 -13.39 -29.96
CA GLN A 25 3.74 -13.57 -30.44
C GLN A 25 4.14 -12.55 -31.51
N ASP A 26 3.22 -12.16 -32.38
CA ASP A 26 3.49 -11.18 -33.44
C ASP A 26 3.72 -9.79 -32.85
N GLN A 27 2.93 -9.42 -31.84
CA GLN A 27 3.10 -8.16 -31.10
C GLN A 27 4.42 -8.12 -30.32
N ILE A 28 4.81 -9.22 -29.67
CA ILE A 28 6.10 -9.33 -28.96
C ILE A 28 7.27 -9.26 -29.96
N ALA A 29 7.11 -9.88 -31.13
CA ALA A 29 8.09 -9.81 -32.22
C ALA A 29 8.29 -8.37 -32.71
N SER A 30 7.19 -7.64 -32.92
CA SER A 30 7.23 -6.21 -33.26
C SER A 30 7.84 -5.36 -32.15
N LEU A 31 7.47 -5.60 -30.88
CA LEU A 31 7.99 -4.85 -29.73
C LEU A 31 9.52 -4.92 -29.64
N PHE A 32 10.09 -6.11 -29.81
CA PHE A 32 11.53 -6.33 -29.68
C PHE A 32 12.29 -6.30 -31.00
N ASN A 33 11.62 -5.98 -32.11
CA ASN A 33 12.17 -6.01 -33.47
C ASN A 33 12.91 -7.33 -33.77
N LYS A 34 12.19 -8.44 -33.62
CA LYS A 34 12.67 -9.81 -33.88
C LYS A 34 11.68 -10.59 -34.74
N SER A 35 12.14 -11.70 -35.32
CA SER A 35 11.24 -12.61 -36.01
C SER A 35 10.34 -13.33 -35.02
N LYS A 36 9.13 -13.68 -35.47
CA LYS A 36 8.21 -14.51 -34.68
C LYS A 36 8.84 -15.83 -34.25
N SER A 37 9.64 -16.45 -35.10
CA SER A 37 10.32 -17.72 -34.80
C SER A 37 11.23 -17.61 -33.58
N THR A 38 12.03 -16.54 -33.48
CA THR A 38 12.88 -16.28 -32.32
C THR A 38 12.07 -16.07 -31.04
N ILE A 39 10.95 -15.34 -31.12
CA ILE A 39 10.06 -15.16 -29.97
C ILE A 39 9.44 -16.49 -29.52
N VAL A 40 8.97 -17.31 -30.46
CA VAL A 40 8.44 -18.66 -30.19
C VAL A 40 9.48 -19.53 -29.49
N GLU A 41 10.73 -19.49 -29.95
CA GLU A 41 11.84 -20.22 -29.35
C GLU A 41 12.09 -19.77 -27.91
N HIS A 42 12.22 -18.46 -27.66
CA HIS A 42 12.41 -17.94 -26.30
C HIS A 42 11.26 -18.31 -25.37
N ILE A 43 10.00 -18.17 -25.81
CA ILE A 43 8.83 -18.58 -25.02
C ILE A 43 8.85 -20.08 -24.72
N SER A 44 9.22 -20.91 -25.71
CA SER A 44 9.32 -22.35 -25.49
C SER A 44 10.39 -22.70 -24.46
N ASN A 45 11.54 -22.02 -24.50
CA ASN A 45 12.63 -22.26 -23.56
C ASN A 45 12.25 -21.80 -22.14
N ILE A 46 11.57 -20.66 -21.99
CA ILE A 46 11.04 -20.17 -20.71
C ILE A 46 10.18 -21.25 -20.01
N PHE A 47 9.28 -21.90 -20.75
CA PHE A 47 8.43 -22.96 -20.18
C PHE A 47 9.18 -24.27 -19.95
N LYS A 48 10.13 -24.64 -20.84
CA LYS A 48 10.96 -25.85 -20.66
C LYS A 48 11.89 -25.75 -19.45
N GLU A 49 12.42 -24.56 -19.20
CA GLU A 49 13.29 -24.25 -18.04
C GLU A 49 12.49 -24.17 -16.74
N GLY A 50 11.15 -24.13 -16.81
CA GLY A 50 10.28 -24.00 -15.64
C GLY A 50 10.32 -22.61 -14.99
N GLU A 51 10.80 -21.58 -15.69
CA GLU A 51 10.84 -20.20 -15.18
C GLU A 51 9.42 -19.67 -14.93
N LEU A 52 8.49 -19.99 -15.84
CA LEU A 52 7.08 -19.59 -15.75
C LEU A 52 6.15 -20.78 -16.01
N ASP A 53 5.04 -20.83 -15.29
CA ASP A 53 3.97 -21.81 -15.53
C ASP A 53 3.03 -21.31 -16.63
N GLU A 54 3.00 -22.01 -17.78
CA GLU A 54 2.15 -21.70 -18.94
C GLU A 54 0.67 -21.52 -18.53
N LYS A 55 0.18 -22.25 -17.52
CA LYS A 55 -1.23 -22.19 -17.08
C LYS A 55 -1.60 -20.83 -16.48
N VAL A 56 -0.63 -20.11 -15.94
CA VAL A 56 -0.84 -18.82 -15.26
C VAL A 56 -0.61 -17.66 -16.23
N VAL A 57 0.39 -17.78 -17.10
CA VAL A 57 0.88 -16.66 -17.92
C VAL A 57 0.38 -16.65 -19.36
N VAL A 58 -0.36 -17.69 -19.79
CA VAL A 58 -0.93 -17.77 -21.14
C VAL A 58 -2.45 -17.80 -21.10
N ARG A 59 -3.07 -17.00 -21.98
CA ARG A 59 -4.51 -17.02 -22.23
C ARG A 59 -4.81 -17.17 -23.70
N LYS A 60 -5.90 -17.88 -24.01
CA LYS A 60 -6.43 -17.95 -25.37
C LYS A 60 -7.53 -16.93 -25.52
N PHE A 61 -7.42 -16.09 -26.53
CA PHE A 61 -8.44 -15.14 -26.90
C PHE A 61 -8.99 -15.45 -28.28
N ARG A 62 -10.32 -15.39 -28.42
CA ARG A 62 -10.97 -15.51 -29.72
C ARG A 62 -10.82 -14.19 -30.47
N ILE A 63 -10.12 -14.23 -31.59
CA ILE A 63 -10.00 -13.09 -32.51
C ILE A 63 -10.79 -13.42 -33.77
N THR A 64 -11.64 -12.50 -34.21
CA THR A 64 -12.38 -12.63 -35.47
C THR A 64 -11.68 -11.81 -36.54
N THR A 65 -11.09 -12.49 -37.53
CA THR A 65 -10.42 -11.89 -38.69
C THR A 65 -11.24 -12.11 -39.96
N GLN A 66 -11.10 -11.25 -40.97
CA GLN A 66 -11.71 -11.53 -42.27
C GLN A 66 -11.09 -12.79 -42.91
N HIS A 67 -11.91 -13.58 -43.58
CA HIS A 67 -11.49 -14.81 -44.22
C HIS A 67 -10.66 -14.46 -45.45
N GLY A 68 -9.36 -14.80 -45.45
CA GLY A 68 -8.42 -14.40 -46.51
C GLY A 68 -8.70 -14.95 -47.92
N ALA A 69 -9.72 -15.81 -48.08
CA ALA A 69 -10.10 -16.44 -49.34
C ALA A 69 -11.52 -16.07 -49.82
N MET A 70 -12.33 -15.39 -49.00
CA MET A 70 -13.71 -15.04 -49.33
C MET A 70 -14.06 -13.66 -48.80
N ALA A 71 -14.31 -12.71 -49.71
CA ALA A 71 -14.76 -11.37 -49.37
C ALA A 71 -16.11 -11.43 -48.62
N GLY A 72 -16.20 -10.74 -47.48
CA GLY A 72 -17.43 -10.64 -46.66
C GLY A 72 -17.65 -11.74 -45.61
N LYS A 73 -16.76 -12.74 -45.50
CA LYS A 73 -16.85 -13.79 -44.46
C LYS A 73 -15.84 -13.52 -43.34
N THR A 74 -16.23 -13.73 -42.09
CA THR A 74 -15.34 -13.64 -40.93
C THR A 74 -14.99 -15.03 -40.40
N GLN A 75 -13.78 -15.19 -39.88
CA GLN A 75 -13.27 -16.40 -39.25
C GLN A 75 -12.80 -16.07 -37.84
N SER A 76 -13.33 -16.80 -36.85
CA SER A 76 -12.85 -16.71 -35.47
C SER A 76 -11.76 -17.74 -35.21
N LYS A 77 -10.58 -17.29 -34.79
CA LYS A 77 -9.44 -18.13 -34.41
C LYS A 77 -9.08 -17.88 -32.95
N GLU A 78 -8.77 -18.95 -32.22
CA GLU A 78 -8.13 -18.82 -30.92
C GLU A 78 -6.65 -18.49 -31.09
N VAL A 79 -6.22 -17.39 -30.47
CA VAL A 79 -4.83 -16.93 -30.47
C VAL A 79 -4.33 -16.90 -29.03
N LYS A 80 -3.11 -17.44 -28.81
CA LYS A 80 -2.42 -17.37 -27.52
C LYS A 80 -1.88 -15.95 -27.29
N PHE A 81 -2.14 -15.42 -26.12
CA PHE A 81 -1.56 -14.19 -25.59
C PHE A 81 -0.78 -14.53 -24.32
N TYR A 82 0.25 -13.74 -24.08
CA TYR A 82 1.22 -13.90 -23.02
C TYR A 82 1.21 -12.65 -22.16
N ASN A 83 1.26 -12.83 -20.84
CA ASN A 83 1.19 -11.73 -19.89
C ASN A 83 2.52 -10.95 -19.80
N LEU A 84 2.56 -9.94 -18.93
CA LEU A 84 3.75 -9.12 -18.70
C LEU A 84 5.00 -9.92 -18.32
N ASP A 85 4.87 -11.01 -17.54
CA ASP A 85 6.02 -11.80 -17.07
C ASP A 85 6.76 -12.43 -18.24
N VAL A 86 6.03 -13.04 -19.18
CA VAL A 86 6.62 -13.60 -20.41
C VAL A 86 7.27 -12.50 -21.26
N ILE A 87 6.64 -11.33 -21.37
CA ILE A 87 7.17 -10.20 -22.13
C ILE A 87 8.50 -9.72 -21.54
N ILE A 88 8.58 -9.62 -20.20
CA ILE A 88 9.81 -9.29 -19.47
C ILE A 88 10.87 -10.37 -19.72
N SER A 89 10.55 -11.65 -19.48
CA SER A 89 11.49 -12.78 -19.66
C SER A 89 12.04 -12.87 -21.08
N VAL A 90 11.21 -12.59 -22.10
CA VAL A 90 11.66 -12.47 -23.49
C VAL A 90 12.53 -11.24 -23.68
N GLY A 91 12.13 -10.07 -23.16
CA GLY A 91 12.89 -8.82 -23.23
C GLY A 91 14.31 -8.90 -22.69
N TYR A 92 14.53 -9.72 -21.66
CA TYR A 92 15.87 -9.98 -21.12
C TYR A 92 16.71 -10.93 -21.98
N ARG A 93 16.08 -11.82 -22.76
CA ARG A 93 16.76 -12.81 -23.62
C ARG A 93 17.04 -12.30 -25.04
N VAL A 94 16.21 -11.39 -25.56
CA VAL A 94 16.35 -10.93 -26.94
C VAL A 94 17.60 -10.06 -27.15
N LYS A 95 18.37 -10.42 -28.17
CA LYS A 95 19.53 -9.65 -28.64
C LYS A 95 19.13 -8.67 -29.74
N SER A 96 18.49 -7.55 -29.39
CA SER A 96 18.16 -6.44 -30.30
C SER A 96 18.41 -5.09 -29.64
N ILE A 97 18.49 -4.02 -30.45
CA ILE A 97 18.54 -2.65 -29.94
C ILE A 97 17.32 -2.32 -29.06
N GLN A 98 16.12 -2.78 -29.46
CA GLN A 98 14.89 -2.60 -28.68
C GLN A 98 14.96 -3.39 -27.37
N GLY A 99 15.50 -4.62 -27.37
CA GLY A 99 15.76 -5.38 -26.16
C GLY A 99 16.73 -4.67 -25.21
N THR A 100 17.81 -4.06 -25.75
CA THR A 100 18.75 -3.28 -24.94
C THR A 100 18.08 -2.05 -24.31
N ARG A 101 17.31 -1.29 -25.10
CA ARG A 101 16.56 -0.13 -24.60
C ARG A 101 15.52 -0.52 -23.56
N PHE A 102 14.80 -1.63 -23.77
CA PHE A 102 13.86 -2.18 -22.80
C PHE A 102 14.55 -2.50 -21.46
N ARG A 103 15.71 -3.16 -21.50
CA ARG A 103 16.48 -3.47 -20.28
C ARG A 103 17.01 -2.22 -19.59
N GLN A 104 17.49 -1.22 -20.33
CA GLN A 104 17.91 0.07 -19.76
C GLN A 104 16.74 0.77 -19.06
N TRP A 105 15.61 0.89 -19.74
CA TRP A 105 14.38 1.46 -19.18
C TRP A 105 13.91 0.71 -17.93
N ALA A 106 13.83 -0.62 -17.97
CA ALA A 106 13.42 -1.44 -16.82
C ALA A 106 14.38 -1.26 -15.64
N THR A 107 15.68 -1.23 -15.91
CA THR A 107 16.72 -1.01 -14.87
C THR A 107 16.62 0.37 -14.26
N GLU A 108 16.37 1.41 -15.06
CA GLU A 108 16.14 2.76 -14.55
C GLU A 108 14.91 2.82 -13.63
N ARG A 109 13.81 2.19 -14.01
CA ARG A 109 12.59 2.14 -13.17
C ARG A 109 12.85 1.40 -11.86
N LEU A 110 13.52 0.24 -11.91
CA LEU A 110 13.89 -0.51 -10.72
C LEU A 110 14.83 0.29 -9.81
N ASN A 111 15.83 0.96 -10.38
CA ASN A 111 16.76 1.81 -9.64
C ASN A 111 16.03 2.99 -8.99
N GLU A 112 15.12 3.64 -9.72
CA GLU A 112 14.30 4.71 -9.18
C GLU A 112 13.46 4.23 -7.99
N TYR A 113 12.80 3.08 -8.11
CA TYR A 113 12.03 2.51 -7.01
C TYR A 113 12.90 2.17 -5.80
N ILE A 114 14.08 1.58 -6.01
CA ILE A 114 15.01 1.22 -4.93
C ILE A 114 15.53 2.47 -4.21
N VAL A 115 15.87 3.54 -4.94
CA VAL A 115 16.46 4.75 -4.37
C VAL A 115 15.40 5.67 -3.76
N LYS A 116 14.29 5.91 -4.46
CA LYS A 116 13.26 6.90 -4.07
C LYS A 116 12.08 6.27 -3.33
N GLY A 117 11.85 4.97 -3.47
CA GLY A 117 10.68 4.27 -2.95
C GLY A 117 9.44 4.34 -3.85
N PHE A 118 9.52 4.96 -5.03
CA PHE A 118 8.41 5.06 -6.00
C PHE A 118 8.93 5.20 -7.45
N THR A 119 8.07 4.86 -8.41
CA THR A 119 8.26 5.10 -9.86
C THR A 119 6.94 5.63 -10.42
N MET A 120 6.99 6.63 -11.30
CA MET A 120 5.80 7.28 -11.83
C MET A 120 5.95 7.63 -13.32
N ASP A 121 4.83 7.60 -14.03
CA ASP A 121 4.71 8.07 -15.41
C ASP A 121 3.86 9.35 -15.42
N ASP A 122 4.54 10.49 -15.21
CA ASP A 122 3.92 11.81 -15.04
C ASP A 122 3.08 12.22 -16.25
N GLU A 123 3.59 12.01 -17.46
CA GLU A 123 2.89 12.40 -18.69
C GLU A 123 1.59 11.59 -18.85
N ARG A 124 1.65 10.29 -18.59
CA ARG A 124 0.44 9.45 -18.65
C ARG A 124 -0.58 9.84 -17.59
N LEU A 125 -0.15 10.17 -16.37
CA LEU A 125 -1.04 10.61 -15.31
C LEU A 125 -1.69 11.96 -15.63
N LYS A 126 -0.93 12.91 -16.18
CA LYS A 126 -1.45 14.21 -16.64
C LYS A 126 -2.45 14.07 -17.78
N ASN A 127 -2.16 13.22 -18.77
CA ASN A 127 -2.95 13.14 -20.00
C ASN A 127 -4.20 12.25 -19.89
N LEU A 128 -4.15 11.19 -19.10
CA LEU A 128 -5.28 10.25 -18.94
C LEU A 128 -6.09 10.50 -17.67
N GLY A 129 -5.74 11.53 -16.88
CA GLY A 129 -6.34 11.84 -15.59
C GLY A 129 -6.15 10.75 -14.52
N GLY A 130 -5.29 9.76 -14.81
CA GLY A 130 -4.90 8.64 -13.96
C GLY A 130 -6.02 7.75 -13.38
N GLY A 131 -7.29 8.02 -13.67
CA GLY A 131 -8.46 7.22 -13.30
C GLY A 131 -8.51 6.86 -11.81
N ASN A 132 -9.01 5.65 -11.51
CA ASN A 132 -9.07 5.15 -10.12
C ASN A 132 -7.68 4.97 -9.48
N TYR A 133 -6.64 4.68 -10.27
CA TYR A 133 -5.27 4.49 -9.78
C TYR A 133 -4.65 5.79 -9.25
N TRP A 134 -4.99 6.93 -9.84
CA TRP A 134 -4.57 8.23 -9.31
C TRP A 134 -5.17 8.52 -7.93
N LYS A 135 -6.45 8.21 -7.76
CA LYS A 135 -7.12 8.36 -6.46
C LYS A 135 -6.50 7.43 -5.41
N GLU A 136 -6.19 6.19 -5.77
CA GLU A 136 -5.47 5.25 -4.91
C GLU A 136 -4.09 5.78 -4.53
N LEU A 137 -3.33 6.31 -5.49
CA LEU A 137 -2.01 6.90 -5.24
C LEU A 137 -2.10 8.10 -4.28
N LEU A 138 -3.06 9.01 -4.49
CA LEU A 138 -3.26 10.16 -3.60
C LEU A 138 -3.66 9.72 -2.19
N ASP A 139 -4.56 8.75 -2.06
CA ASP A 139 -4.98 8.25 -0.75
C ASP A 139 -3.79 7.55 -0.03
N ARG A 140 -2.91 6.84 -0.75
CA ARG A 140 -1.66 6.28 -0.20
C ARG A 140 -0.67 7.37 0.23
N ILE A 141 -0.48 8.42 -0.56
CA ILE A 141 0.40 9.55 -0.19
C ILE A 141 -0.11 10.24 1.09
N ARG A 142 -1.43 10.48 1.18
CA ARG A 142 -2.06 11.07 2.38
C ARG A 142 -1.92 10.16 3.60
N ASP A 143 -2.02 8.85 3.41
CA ASP A 143 -1.81 7.89 4.48
C ASP A 143 -0.36 7.88 4.99
N ILE A 144 0.62 7.98 4.09
CA ILE A 144 2.04 8.13 4.43
C ILE A 144 2.28 9.46 5.17
N ARG A 145 1.78 10.59 4.65
CA ARG A 145 1.93 11.92 5.28
C ARG A 145 1.32 12.00 6.68
N SER A 146 0.19 11.32 6.89
CA SER A 146 -0.50 11.27 8.18
C SER A 146 0.07 10.27 9.17
N SER A 147 1.04 9.45 8.77
CA SER A 147 1.75 8.59 9.74
C SER A 147 2.45 9.49 10.77
N GLU A 148 2.32 9.17 12.06
CA GLU A 148 2.84 10.03 13.14
C GLU A 148 4.33 10.35 12.98
N LYS A 149 5.12 9.41 12.43
CA LYS A 149 6.55 9.60 12.16
C LYS A 149 6.83 10.59 11.03
N VAL A 150 6.05 10.55 9.94
CA VAL A 150 6.22 11.49 8.82
C VAL A 150 5.62 12.84 9.19
N LEU A 151 4.44 12.85 9.84
CA LEU A 151 3.85 14.02 10.48
C LEU A 151 4.91 14.71 11.33
N TYR A 152 5.56 13.98 12.25
CA TYR A 152 6.59 14.55 13.12
C TYR A 152 7.73 15.20 12.32
N ARG A 153 8.26 14.56 11.27
CA ARG A 153 9.34 15.12 10.44
C ARG A 153 8.90 16.37 9.66
N GLN A 154 7.74 16.34 9.00
CA GLN A 154 7.24 17.48 8.23
C GLN A 154 6.90 18.68 9.11
N VAL A 155 6.35 18.40 10.30
CA VAL A 155 6.15 19.39 11.36
C VAL A 155 7.52 19.98 11.75
N LEU A 156 8.53 19.16 12.05
CA LEU A 156 9.88 19.68 12.35
C LEU A 156 10.43 20.58 11.22
N ASP A 157 10.30 20.19 9.95
CA ASP A 157 10.87 20.95 8.83
C ASP A 157 10.16 22.30 8.64
N ILE A 158 8.83 22.34 8.75
CA ILE A 158 8.05 23.58 8.61
C ILE A 158 8.21 24.44 9.85
N TYR A 159 8.06 23.90 11.06
CA TYR A 159 8.10 24.71 12.27
C TYR A 159 9.52 25.08 12.70
N ALA A 160 10.55 24.41 12.19
CA ALA A 160 11.92 24.91 12.31
C ALA A 160 12.11 26.28 11.65
N THR A 161 11.20 26.73 10.77
CA THR A 161 11.19 28.10 10.26
C THR A 161 10.51 29.09 11.20
N SER A 162 9.89 28.64 12.30
CA SER A 162 9.27 29.52 13.29
C SER A 162 10.34 30.22 14.12
N VAL A 163 10.07 31.46 14.53
CA VAL A 163 11.01 32.29 15.29
C VAL A 163 11.34 31.70 16.66
N ASP A 164 10.36 31.07 17.31
CA ASP A 164 10.41 30.55 18.68
C ASP A 164 10.67 29.05 18.78
N TYR A 165 11.03 28.39 17.68
CA TYR A 165 11.22 26.94 17.67
C TYR A 165 12.58 26.53 18.24
N ASP A 166 12.57 25.68 19.28
CA ASP A 166 13.75 24.90 19.71
C ASP A 166 13.34 23.44 19.93
N PRO A 167 13.96 22.46 19.22
CA PRO A 167 13.59 21.04 19.29
C PRO A 167 13.73 20.42 20.69
N ARG A 168 14.48 21.05 21.59
CA ARG A 168 14.78 20.54 22.94
C ARG A 168 13.80 21.03 24.00
N THR A 169 12.94 21.98 23.66
CA THR A 169 12.02 22.59 24.63
C THR A 169 10.75 21.76 24.80
N ASP A 170 10.19 21.82 26.01
CA ASP A 170 8.87 21.23 26.28
C ASP A 170 7.74 21.98 25.56
N ALA A 171 7.96 23.25 25.19
CA ALA A 171 7.06 24.03 24.36
C ALA A 171 6.85 23.38 22.98
N SER A 172 7.94 22.96 22.32
CA SER A 172 7.86 22.24 21.05
C SER A 172 7.08 20.94 21.20
N LYS A 173 7.41 20.09 22.18
CA LYS A 173 6.68 18.84 22.47
C LYS A 173 5.18 19.08 22.73
N LEU A 174 4.86 20.13 23.47
CA LEU A 174 3.48 20.50 23.78
C LEU A 174 2.74 20.94 22.51
N PHE A 175 3.39 21.72 21.65
CA PHE A 175 2.83 22.12 20.36
C PHE A 175 2.44 20.89 19.50
N PHE A 176 3.31 19.88 19.38
CA PHE A 176 2.99 18.64 18.67
C PHE A 176 1.72 17.96 19.22
N LYS A 177 1.64 17.84 20.55
CA LYS A 177 0.48 17.25 21.23
C LYS A 177 -0.81 18.03 20.95
N ILE A 178 -0.74 19.36 20.94
CA ILE A 178 -1.88 20.23 20.64
C ILE A 178 -2.37 20.00 19.21
N VAL A 179 -1.46 20.06 18.22
CA VAL A 179 -1.80 19.87 16.80
C VAL A 179 -2.40 18.48 16.55
N GLN A 180 -1.75 17.43 17.06
CA GLN A 180 -2.22 16.05 16.94
C GLN A 180 -3.64 15.89 17.51
N ASN A 181 -3.85 16.32 18.76
CA ASN A 181 -5.14 16.17 19.42
C ASN A 181 -6.24 16.98 18.75
N LYS A 182 -5.95 18.18 18.24
CA LYS A 182 -6.93 18.96 17.46
C LYS A 182 -7.33 18.25 16.16
N LEU A 183 -6.38 17.67 15.43
CA LEU A 183 -6.65 16.93 14.19
C LEU A 183 -7.47 15.66 14.44
N HIS A 184 -7.12 14.87 15.46
CA HIS A 184 -7.90 13.71 15.89
C HIS A 184 -9.33 14.11 16.29
N TYR A 185 -9.46 15.15 17.13
CA TYR A 185 -10.77 15.60 17.58
C TYR A 185 -11.65 16.12 16.44
N ALA A 186 -11.07 16.85 15.48
CA ALA A 186 -11.78 17.30 14.30
C ALA A 186 -12.23 16.15 13.38
N ALA A 187 -11.45 15.06 13.33
CA ALA A 187 -11.76 13.91 12.48
C ALA A 187 -12.88 13.02 13.06
N HIS A 188 -12.87 12.78 14.37
CA HIS A 188 -13.72 11.76 15.01
C HIS A 188 -14.15 12.08 16.45
N GLY A 189 -13.97 13.31 16.92
CA GLY A 189 -14.50 13.79 18.21
C GLY A 189 -13.75 13.35 19.46
N HIS A 190 -12.57 12.75 19.31
CA HIS A 190 -11.76 12.24 20.43
C HIS A 190 -10.29 12.64 20.22
N THR A 191 -9.54 12.84 21.30
CA THR A 191 -8.07 12.93 21.25
C THR A 191 -7.45 11.57 20.94
N ALA A 192 -6.16 11.53 20.60
CA ALA A 192 -5.47 10.28 20.32
C ALA A 192 -5.51 9.30 21.52
N ALA A 193 -5.35 9.83 22.74
CA ALA A 193 -5.40 9.03 23.96
C ALA A 193 -6.81 8.48 24.24
N GLU A 194 -7.86 9.30 24.07
CA GLU A 194 -9.25 8.86 24.23
C GLU A 194 -9.62 7.75 23.23
N VAL A 195 -9.19 7.85 21.97
CA VAL A 195 -9.41 6.79 20.97
C VAL A 195 -8.83 5.46 21.43
N ILE A 196 -7.56 5.45 21.84
CA ILE A 196 -6.89 4.23 22.30
C ILE A 196 -7.60 3.69 23.53
N TYR A 197 -7.85 4.55 24.51
CA TYR A 197 -8.50 4.15 25.74
C TYR A 197 -9.88 3.56 25.46
N GLU A 198 -10.75 4.21 24.70
CA GLU A 198 -12.11 3.74 24.49
C GLU A 198 -12.20 2.49 23.59
N ARG A 199 -11.29 2.35 22.63
CA ARG A 199 -11.42 1.34 21.57
C ARG A 199 -10.58 0.09 21.77
N ALA A 200 -9.49 0.15 22.55
CA ALA A 200 -8.71 -1.03 22.90
C ALA A 200 -9.54 -1.97 23.78
N ASP A 201 -9.78 -3.19 23.29
CA ASP A 201 -10.72 -4.13 23.90
C ASP A 201 -10.40 -5.57 23.48
N ALA A 202 -9.91 -6.38 24.42
CA ALA A 202 -9.47 -7.75 24.18
C ALA A 202 -10.58 -8.73 23.75
N ASP A 203 -11.85 -8.35 23.89
CA ASP A 203 -12.99 -9.16 23.46
C ASP A 203 -13.37 -8.90 21.98
N LYS A 204 -12.83 -7.85 21.37
CA LYS A 204 -13.04 -7.56 19.95
C LYS A 204 -12.01 -8.28 19.07
N PRO A 205 -12.35 -8.59 17.80
CA PRO A 205 -11.37 -9.01 16.81
C PRO A 205 -10.18 -8.05 16.79
N PHE A 206 -8.98 -8.62 16.88
CA PHE A 206 -7.72 -7.85 16.87
C PHE A 206 -7.68 -6.70 17.87
N MET A 207 -8.33 -6.87 19.03
CA MET A 207 -8.46 -5.85 20.08
C MET A 207 -9.18 -4.55 19.67
N GLY A 208 -9.93 -4.57 18.57
CA GLY A 208 -10.55 -3.38 18.00
C GLY A 208 -9.65 -2.60 17.04
N LEU A 209 -8.44 -3.09 16.74
CA LEU A 209 -7.62 -2.51 15.66
C LEU A 209 -8.25 -2.80 14.29
N THR A 210 -8.20 -1.79 13.42
CA THR A 210 -8.66 -1.85 12.03
C THR A 210 -7.49 -1.99 11.06
N THR A 211 -6.30 -1.52 11.44
CA THR A 211 -5.08 -1.59 10.63
C THR A 211 -3.86 -1.94 11.48
N PHE A 212 -3.07 -2.93 11.06
CA PHE A 212 -1.78 -3.29 11.67
C PHE A 212 -0.97 -4.14 10.68
N GLU A 213 0.32 -4.29 10.93
CA GLU A 213 1.20 -5.12 10.11
C GLU A 213 1.26 -6.56 10.64
N GLY A 214 1.17 -7.55 9.76
CA GLY A 214 1.27 -8.97 10.10
C GLY A 214 -0.07 -9.66 10.33
N GLU A 215 -0.03 -10.90 10.82
CA GLU A 215 -1.23 -11.72 11.04
C GLU A 215 -1.96 -11.37 12.34
N LEU A 216 -1.23 -10.92 13.36
CA LEU A 216 -1.75 -10.53 14.67
C LEU A 216 -1.18 -9.16 15.09
N PRO A 217 -1.95 -8.33 15.83
CA PRO A 217 -1.46 -7.07 16.36
C PRO A 217 -0.24 -7.26 17.27
N ALA A 218 0.74 -6.38 17.16
CA ALA A 218 1.87 -6.31 18.09
C ALA A 218 1.68 -5.17 19.11
N ILE A 219 2.49 -5.17 20.18
CA ILE A 219 2.52 -4.11 21.20
C ILE A 219 2.79 -2.73 20.60
N LYS A 220 3.50 -2.64 19.47
CA LYS A 220 3.71 -1.36 18.78
C LYS A 220 2.40 -0.81 18.19
N ASP A 221 1.51 -1.68 17.74
CA ASP A 221 0.31 -1.30 16.99
C ASP A 221 -0.79 -0.79 17.92
N ILE A 222 -0.90 -1.36 19.12
CA ILE A 222 -1.91 -0.96 20.12
C ILE A 222 -1.70 0.46 20.68
N LYS A 223 -0.49 1.02 20.49
CA LYS A 223 -0.10 2.35 20.96
C LYS A 223 -0.41 3.46 19.95
N ILE A 224 -0.84 3.10 18.74
CA ILE A 224 -1.07 4.03 17.65
C ILE A 224 -2.58 4.27 17.53
N ALA A 225 -3.03 5.50 17.81
CA ALA A 225 -4.46 5.82 17.79
C ALA A 225 -5.09 5.62 16.41
N LYS A 226 -4.33 5.94 15.35
CA LYS A 226 -4.72 5.75 13.94
C LYS A 226 -5.19 4.31 13.64
N ASN A 227 -4.60 3.31 14.30
CA ASN A 227 -4.89 1.90 14.08
C ASN A 227 -6.26 1.46 14.62
N TYR A 228 -6.96 2.29 15.39
CA TYR A 228 -8.31 2.03 15.90
C TYR A 228 -9.39 2.82 15.12
N LEU A 229 -9.01 3.54 14.06
CA LEU A 229 -9.94 4.38 13.30
C LEU A 229 -10.65 3.58 12.22
N LYS A 230 -11.94 3.87 12.03
CA LYS A 230 -12.71 3.35 10.90
C LYS A 230 -12.22 3.98 9.60
N GLU A 231 -12.47 3.33 8.47
CA GLU A 231 -12.01 3.80 7.14
C GLU A 231 -12.40 5.25 6.84
N ASN A 232 -13.62 5.65 7.19
CA ASN A 232 -14.10 7.02 6.99
C ASN A 232 -13.40 8.04 7.92
N GLU A 233 -13.19 7.69 9.20
CA GLU A 233 -12.48 8.53 10.17
C GLU A 233 -11.02 8.71 9.76
N LEU A 234 -10.37 7.62 9.36
CA LEU A 234 -9.01 7.59 8.85
C LEU A 234 -8.87 8.49 7.62
N LYS A 235 -9.80 8.37 6.67
CA LYS A 235 -9.81 9.20 5.47
C LYS A 235 -9.97 10.67 5.80
N ILE A 236 -10.86 11.03 6.72
CA ILE A 236 -11.02 12.42 7.16
C ILE A 236 -9.74 12.93 7.82
N LEU A 237 -9.17 12.17 8.76
CA LEU A 237 -7.91 12.52 9.43
C LEU A 237 -6.78 12.76 8.43
N ASN A 238 -6.58 11.83 7.48
CA ASN A 238 -5.53 11.92 6.46
C ASN A 238 -5.69 13.17 5.58
N ASN A 239 -6.92 13.56 5.25
CA ASN A 239 -7.19 14.79 4.49
C ASN A 239 -6.98 16.06 5.32
N LEU A 240 -7.38 16.06 6.59
CA LEU A 240 -7.16 17.20 7.50
C LEU A 240 -5.66 17.45 7.73
N VAL A 241 -4.89 16.39 7.99
CA VAL A 241 -3.43 16.47 8.14
C VAL A 241 -2.80 17.04 6.88
N SER A 242 -3.17 16.51 5.71
CA SER A 242 -2.60 16.99 4.43
C SER A 242 -2.92 18.45 4.17
N GLY A 243 -4.20 18.85 4.32
CA GLY A 243 -4.60 20.23 4.11
C GLY A 243 -3.93 21.20 5.08
N TYR A 244 -3.81 20.81 6.36
CA TYR A 244 -3.11 21.62 7.36
C TYR A 244 -1.66 21.90 6.96
N PHE A 245 -0.93 20.89 6.50
CA PHE A 245 0.44 21.09 6.04
C PHE A 245 0.53 21.95 4.80
N ASP A 246 -0.35 21.76 3.82
CA ASP A 246 -0.35 22.57 2.61
C ASP A 246 -0.52 24.07 2.97
N PHE A 247 -1.34 24.41 3.97
CA PHE A 247 -1.46 25.77 4.49
C PHE A 247 -0.25 26.24 5.30
N ALA A 248 0.34 25.35 6.11
CA ALA A 248 1.53 25.67 6.90
C ALA A 248 2.76 25.93 6.00
N GLU A 249 2.91 25.18 4.91
CA GLU A 249 3.93 25.37 3.88
C GLU A 249 3.77 26.73 3.19
N ILE A 250 2.54 27.11 2.82
CA ILE A 250 2.26 28.45 2.25
C ILE A 250 2.72 29.55 3.21
N MET A 251 2.40 29.45 4.51
CA MET A 251 2.83 30.47 5.48
C MET A 251 4.36 30.54 5.60
N ALA A 252 5.04 29.40 5.59
CA ALA A 252 6.51 29.37 5.62
C ALA A 252 7.11 29.99 4.34
N MET A 253 6.52 29.71 3.17
CA MET A 253 6.95 30.26 1.88
C MET A 253 6.71 31.77 1.74
N GLU A 254 5.77 32.36 2.49
CA GLU A 254 5.54 33.81 2.49
C GLU A 254 6.65 34.61 3.19
N HIS A 255 7.67 33.96 3.76
CA HIS A 255 8.81 34.58 4.46
C HIS A 255 8.40 35.58 5.57
N ARG A 256 7.19 35.41 6.12
CA ARG A 256 6.72 36.21 7.24
C ARG A 256 7.18 35.58 8.55
N PRO A 257 7.58 36.37 9.56
CA PRO A 257 7.86 35.83 10.89
C PRO A 257 6.60 35.16 11.44
N VAL A 258 6.68 33.85 11.65
CA VAL A 258 5.61 33.01 12.23
C VAL A 258 6.11 32.38 13.52
N TYR A 259 5.23 32.30 14.51
CA TYR A 259 5.49 31.63 15.78
C TYR A 259 4.70 30.32 15.83
N MET A 260 5.16 29.34 16.62
CA MET A 260 4.47 28.04 16.75
C MET A 260 2.97 28.22 17.07
N MET A 261 2.62 29.17 17.93
CA MET A 261 1.22 29.41 18.31
C MET A 261 0.37 29.97 17.16
N ASP A 262 0.97 30.64 16.18
CA ASP A 262 0.22 31.15 15.01
C ASP A 262 -0.25 30.00 14.12
N TYR A 263 0.54 28.94 14.02
CA TYR A 263 0.13 27.71 13.34
C TYR A 263 -1.00 26.97 14.06
N VAL A 264 -1.09 27.05 15.39
CA VAL A 264 -2.23 26.52 16.16
C VAL A 264 -3.49 27.35 15.87
N LYS A 265 -3.39 28.68 15.89
CA LYS A 265 -4.52 29.57 15.58
C LYS A 265 -5.03 29.37 14.15
N GLN A 266 -4.10 29.17 13.20
CA GLN A 266 -4.47 28.89 11.82
C GLN A 266 -5.19 27.55 11.69
N LEU A 267 -4.70 26.50 12.36
CA LEU A 267 -5.40 25.22 12.43
C LEU A 267 -6.83 25.39 12.94
N ASP A 268 -7.02 26.13 14.04
CA ASP A 268 -8.35 26.39 14.58
C ASP A 268 -9.26 27.13 13.57
N THR A 269 -8.72 28.09 12.83
CA THR A 269 -9.45 28.84 11.79
C THR A 269 -9.87 27.92 10.63
N ILE A 270 -8.97 27.06 10.16
CA ILE A 270 -9.25 26.09 9.09
C ILE A 270 -10.31 25.09 9.54
N LEU A 271 -10.20 24.56 10.74
CA LEU A 271 -11.16 23.60 11.28
C LEU A 271 -12.55 24.24 11.48
N GLN A 272 -12.62 25.46 12.00
CA GLN A 272 -13.88 26.20 12.15
C GLN A 272 -14.54 26.51 10.80
N SER A 273 -13.78 27.01 9.83
CA SER A 273 -14.31 27.37 8.50
C SER A 273 -14.90 26.17 7.74
N THR A 274 -14.44 24.96 8.06
CA THR A 274 -14.93 23.70 7.49
C THR A 274 -16.02 23.02 8.34
N GLY A 275 -16.51 23.70 9.38
CA GLY A 275 -17.58 23.21 10.26
C GLY A 275 -17.16 22.08 11.20
N ARG A 276 -15.85 21.91 11.45
CA ARG A 276 -15.33 20.84 12.32
C ARG A 276 -15.33 21.26 13.78
N PRO A 277 -15.58 20.33 14.71
CA PRO A 277 -15.57 20.64 16.13
C PRO A 277 -14.13 20.93 16.59
N LEU A 278 -13.98 21.97 17.40
CA LEU A 278 -12.69 22.28 18.02
C LEU A 278 -12.56 21.60 19.38
N LEU A 279 -11.38 21.05 19.62
CA LEU A 279 -10.99 20.59 20.95
C LEU A 279 -10.86 21.78 21.90
N LYS A 280 -11.61 21.73 23.01
CA LYS A 280 -11.49 22.67 24.13
C LYS A 280 -10.70 22.01 25.26
N GLY A 281 -9.58 22.60 25.66
CA GLY A 281 -8.68 22.02 26.66
C GLY A 281 -7.84 20.87 26.10
N SER A 282 -7.54 19.88 26.93
CA SER A 282 -6.57 18.80 26.62
C SER A 282 -7.19 17.42 26.40
N GLY A 283 -8.52 17.31 26.45
CA GLY A 283 -9.23 16.02 26.52
C GLY A 283 -9.43 15.55 27.97
N SER A 284 -10.04 14.39 28.11
CA SER A 284 -10.44 13.78 29.39
C SER A 284 -9.53 12.63 29.84
N ILE A 285 -8.80 12.00 28.92
CA ILE A 285 -7.92 10.86 29.19
C ILE A 285 -6.46 11.24 28.95
N SER A 286 -5.59 10.92 29.91
CA SER A 286 -4.16 11.12 29.76
C SER A 286 -3.51 10.04 28.87
N HIS A 287 -2.34 10.36 28.33
CA HIS A 287 -1.58 9.40 27.52
C HIS A 287 -1.20 8.15 28.32
N GLU A 288 -0.79 8.31 29.58
CA GLU A 288 -0.38 7.21 30.46
C GLU A 288 -1.55 6.25 30.72
N GLU A 289 -2.73 6.78 31.06
CA GLU A 289 -3.95 5.99 31.26
C GLU A 289 -4.34 5.20 29.99
N ALA A 290 -4.23 5.83 28.82
CA ALA A 290 -4.50 5.17 27.54
C ALA A 290 -3.52 4.02 27.25
N MET A 291 -2.22 4.23 27.51
CA MET A 291 -1.20 3.21 27.30
C MET A 291 -1.38 2.03 28.26
N ASP A 292 -1.63 2.31 29.54
CA ASP A 292 -1.82 1.28 30.56
C ASP A 292 -3.03 0.41 30.25
N LYS A 293 -4.15 1.04 29.86
CA LYS A 293 -5.34 0.31 29.43
C LYS A 293 -5.05 -0.56 28.20
N ALA A 294 -4.43 0.00 27.16
CA ALA A 294 -4.14 -0.76 25.94
C ALA A 294 -3.22 -1.97 26.21
N ILE A 295 -2.20 -1.80 27.05
CA ILE A 295 -1.29 -2.89 27.44
C ILE A 295 -2.02 -3.96 28.27
N ALA A 296 -2.90 -3.55 29.19
CA ALA A 296 -3.71 -4.49 29.97
C ALA A 296 -4.63 -5.32 29.07
N GLU A 297 -5.32 -4.68 28.12
CA GLU A 297 -6.14 -5.38 27.12
C GLU A 297 -5.30 -6.30 26.23
N TYR A 298 -4.09 -5.88 25.85
CA TYR A 298 -3.20 -6.71 25.03
C TYR A 298 -2.80 -7.99 25.73
N ARG A 299 -2.48 -7.91 27.03
CA ARG A 299 -2.18 -9.10 27.84
C ARG A 299 -3.38 -10.06 27.89
N LYS A 300 -4.60 -9.53 28.05
CA LYS A 300 -5.83 -10.35 28.01
C LYS A 300 -6.03 -11.01 26.65
N TYR A 301 -5.79 -10.28 25.57
CA TYR A 301 -5.93 -10.75 24.19
C TYR A 301 -4.95 -11.87 23.87
N GLN A 302 -3.68 -11.73 24.26
CA GLN A 302 -2.66 -12.77 24.04
C GLN A 302 -3.00 -14.09 24.73
N VAL A 303 -3.66 -14.06 25.89
CA VAL A 303 -4.10 -15.29 26.57
C VAL A 303 -5.24 -15.98 25.81
N LYS A 304 -6.08 -15.23 25.09
CA LYS A 304 -7.22 -15.76 24.33
C LYS A 304 -6.82 -16.26 22.93
N VAL A 305 -5.89 -15.57 22.29
CA VAL A 305 -5.44 -15.87 20.94
C VAL A 305 -4.19 -16.71 21.01
N LEU A 306 -4.38 -18.03 20.85
CA LEU A 306 -3.28 -18.96 20.62
C LEU A 306 -2.54 -18.52 19.37
N THR A 307 -1.22 -18.36 19.49
CA THR A 307 -0.38 -18.10 18.32
C THR A 307 -0.41 -19.31 17.37
N PRO A 308 -0.14 -19.16 16.07
CA PRO A 308 -0.02 -20.29 15.15
C PRO A 308 0.99 -21.36 15.62
N VAL A 309 2.01 -20.94 16.38
CA VAL A 309 2.99 -21.84 17.02
C VAL A 309 2.36 -22.63 18.16
N GLU A 310 1.54 -21.99 19.00
CA GLU A 310 0.81 -22.66 20.08
C GLU A 310 -0.33 -23.52 19.55
N GLU A 311 -1.02 -23.13 18.47
CA GLU A 311 -1.97 -23.99 17.75
C GLU A 311 -1.25 -25.22 17.19
N ALA A 312 -0.14 -25.06 16.47
CA ALA A 312 0.66 -26.18 15.96
C ALA A 312 1.22 -27.07 17.08
N TYR A 313 1.62 -26.48 18.21
CA TYR A 313 2.05 -27.20 19.40
C TYR A 313 0.89 -28.00 20.04
N LEU A 314 -0.29 -27.41 20.20
CA LEU A 314 -1.48 -28.08 20.69
C LEU A 314 -1.97 -29.18 19.74
N GLU A 315 -1.90 -28.97 18.44
CA GLU A 315 -2.15 -30.00 17.43
C GLU A 315 -1.16 -31.16 17.57
N SER A 316 0.12 -30.88 17.80
CA SER A 316 1.14 -31.90 18.02
C SER A 316 0.90 -32.71 19.31
N ILE A 317 0.49 -32.05 20.40
CA ILE A 317 0.10 -32.70 21.66
C ILE A 317 -1.14 -33.57 21.47
N ASN A 318 -2.16 -33.05 20.77
CA ASN A 318 -3.38 -33.79 20.47
C ASN A 318 -3.11 -35.01 19.58
N ALA A 319 -2.20 -34.89 18.61
CA ALA A 319 -1.75 -36.00 17.78
C ALA A 319 -1.02 -37.07 18.61
N LEU A 320 -0.09 -36.67 19.50
CA LEU A 320 0.62 -37.56 20.42
C LEU A 320 -0.33 -38.26 21.40
N GLY A 321 -1.33 -37.55 21.94
CA GLY A 321 -2.36 -38.12 22.81
C GLY A 321 -3.24 -39.16 22.10
N LYS A 322 -3.57 -38.94 20.82
CA LYS A 322 -4.30 -39.93 20.00
C LYS A 322 -3.44 -41.18 19.73
N ILE A 323 -2.14 -41.03 19.53
CA ILE A 323 -1.19 -42.16 19.37
C ILE A 323 -1.05 -42.95 20.66
N ALA A 324 -0.94 -42.28 21.82
CA ALA A 324 -0.87 -42.93 23.13
C ALA A 324 -2.16 -43.71 23.46
N LYS A 325 -3.34 -43.15 23.16
CA LYS A 325 -4.63 -43.86 23.30
C LYS A 325 -4.76 -45.07 22.35
N ARG A 326 -4.20 -45.01 21.14
CA ARG A 326 -4.15 -46.17 20.22
C ARG A 326 -3.25 -47.29 20.75
N LYS A 327 -2.07 -46.95 21.28
CA LYS A 327 -1.16 -47.94 21.91
C LYS A 327 -1.75 -48.56 23.18
N GLY A 328 -2.44 -47.77 24.01
CA GLY A 328 -3.14 -48.28 25.19
C GLY A 328 -4.26 -49.28 24.87
N ARG A 329 -5.01 -49.08 23.78
CA ARG A 329 -6.03 -50.03 23.31
C ARG A 329 -5.44 -51.34 22.77
N GLN A 330 -4.35 -51.29 22.01
CA GLN A 330 -3.65 -52.50 21.54
C GLN A 330 -2.98 -53.30 22.67
N SER A 331 -2.71 -52.67 23.82
CA SER A 331 -2.13 -53.34 24.99
C SER A 331 -3.18 -54.05 25.86
N GLY A 332 -4.46 -53.67 25.72
CA GLY A 332 -5.57 -54.23 26.51
C GLY A 332 -6.31 -55.40 25.85
N GLU A 333 -6.01 -55.72 24.58
CA GLU A 333 -6.61 -56.86 23.86
C GLU A 333 -5.76 -58.14 23.92
N ASN A 334 -4.64 -58.14 24.65
CA ASN A 334 -3.73 -59.28 24.81
C ASN A 334 -3.65 -59.83 26.26
N HIS A 335 -4.72 -59.73 27.05
CA HIS A 335 -4.85 -60.40 28.34
C HIS A 335 -6.14 -61.22 28.44
#